data_AF-A0A6J4HDA1-F1
#
_entry.id   AF-A0A6J4HDA1-F1
#
_cell.length_a   1.000
_cell.length_b   1.000
_cell.length_c   1.000
_cell.angle_alpha   90.00
_cell.angle_beta   90.00
_cell.angle_gamma   90.00
#
_symmetry.space_group_name_H-M   'P 1'
#
loop_
_entity.id
_entity.type
_entity.pdbx_description
1 polymer ?
#
loop_
_entity_poly.entity_id
_entity_poly.type
_entity_poly.pdbx_seq_one_letter_code
_entity_poly.pdbx_strand_id
1 'polypeptide(L)'
;GGFYDAGYYFKDKTRITIIKDTKNWWAQAEGLNTLLLMADAYPKDSLQYFNLFQKQWQYIDKYIIDHEHGEWYMGGLDKAPDMKTAQKGQIWKASYHQFRALSNIVQRLRPDKTAPTVPRNFKSSVIKNTLVLTWDKATDNRNLVGYNLYQNGKRIGFTPRTSFAVPRVGQPKGNKYTLKAVDYQGNQSAVSNVVSI
;
A
#
# COMPACT_ATOMS: atom_id res chain seq x y z
N GLY A 1 8.88 -20.05 -0.99
CA GLY A 1 7.56 -19.41 -0.83
C GLY A 1 6.51 -20.33 -1.39
N GLY A 2 5.48 -19.77 -1.98
CA GLY A 2 4.39 -20.50 -2.61
C GLY A 2 3.18 -20.63 -1.69
N PHE A 3 2.03 -20.17 -2.16
CA PHE A 3 0.72 -20.42 -1.57
C PHE A 3 0.18 -21.74 -2.09
N TYR A 4 -0.21 -22.63 -1.17
CA TYR A 4 -0.85 -23.90 -1.49
C TYR A 4 -2.27 -23.68 -2.03
N ASP A 5 -2.71 -24.57 -2.92
CA ASP A 5 -4.00 -24.49 -3.59
C ASP A 5 -5.18 -24.60 -2.65
N ALA A 6 -5.07 -25.46 -1.62
CA ALA A 6 -6.18 -25.66 -0.69
C ALA A 6 -5.72 -26.10 0.69
N GLY A 7 -6.40 -25.56 1.68
CA GLY A 7 -6.25 -25.89 3.08
C GLY A 7 -7.35 -25.26 3.91
N TYR A 8 -7.37 -25.63 5.19
CA TYR A 8 -8.29 -25.08 6.17
C TYR A 8 -7.52 -24.45 7.31
N TYR A 9 -7.99 -23.28 7.74
CA TYR A 9 -7.57 -22.67 8.99
C TYR A 9 -8.74 -22.69 9.96
N PHE A 10 -8.50 -23.18 11.17
CA PHE A 10 -9.45 -23.16 12.27
C PHE A 10 -8.90 -22.27 13.39
N LYS A 11 -9.76 -21.44 13.99
CA LYS A 11 -9.35 -20.42 14.97
C LYS A 11 -8.61 -20.99 16.18
N ASP A 12 -8.89 -22.23 16.55
CA ASP A 12 -8.29 -22.97 17.67
C ASP A 12 -6.98 -23.69 17.29
N LYS A 13 -6.58 -23.67 16.01
CA LYS A 13 -5.38 -24.34 15.52
C LYS A 13 -4.28 -23.33 15.22
N THR A 14 -3.07 -23.66 15.64
CA THR A 14 -1.86 -22.85 15.37
C THR A 14 -1.25 -23.12 13.99
N ARG A 15 -1.80 -24.09 13.24
CA ARG A 15 -1.32 -24.49 11.91
C ARG A 15 -2.49 -24.70 10.96
N ILE A 16 -2.23 -24.42 9.69
CA ILE A 16 -3.16 -24.66 8.57
C ILE A 16 -3.08 -26.15 8.21
N THR A 17 -4.23 -26.80 8.00
CA THR A 17 -4.27 -28.13 7.39
C THR A 17 -4.17 -27.98 5.89
N ILE A 18 -3.17 -28.57 5.26
CA ILE A 18 -3.00 -28.56 3.80
C ILE A 18 -3.70 -29.80 3.24
N ILE A 19 -4.64 -29.60 2.32
CA ILE A 19 -5.33 -30.69 1.63
C ILE A 19 -4.94 -30.81 0.16
N LYS A 20 -4.35 -29.76 -0.41
CA LYS A 20 -3.78 -29.77 -1.76
C LYS A 20 -2.54 -28.89 -1.78
N ASP A 21 -1.37 -29.52 -1.87
CA ASP A 21 -0.06 -28.87 -1.75
C ASP A 21 0.55 -28.42 -3.10
N THR A 22 -0.17 -28.61 -4.20
CA THR A 22 0.11 -27.94 -5.47
C THR A 22 -0.09 -26.44 -5.32
N LYS A 23 0.51 -25.66 -6.24
CA LYS A 23 0.59 -24.20 -6.13
C LYS A 23 0.30 -23.58 -7.48
N ASN A 24 -0.95 -23.22 -7.70
CA ASN A 24 -1.43 -22.62 -8.95
C ASN A 24 -0.87 -21.22 -9.16
N TRP A 25 -0.78 -20.81 -10.42
CA TRP A 25 -0.16 -19.54 -10.84
C TRP A 25 -0.88 -18.28 -10.33
N TRP A 26 -2.22 -18.27 -10.31
CA TRP A 26 -3.00 -17.05 -10.01
C TRP A 26 -2.94 -16.69 -8.53
N ALA A 27 -3.01 -17.68 -7.63
CA ALA A 27 -2.85 -17.45 -6.19
C ALA A 27 -1.46 -16.89 -5.86
N GLN A 28 -0.43 -17.26 -6.64
CA GLN A 28 0.90 -16.67 -6.47
C GLN A 28 0.93 -15.19 -6.86
N ALA A 29 0.28 -14.83 -7.97
CA ALA A 29 0.18 -13.45 -8.45
C ALA A 29 -0.60 -12.57 -7.46
N GLU A 30 -1.76 -13.03 -6.97
CA GLU A 30 -2.54 -12.31 -5.95
C GLU A 30 -1.82 -12.23 -4.60
N GLY A 31 -1.10 -13.29 -4.26
CA GLY A 31 -0.26 -13.36 -3.07
C GLY A 31 0.83 -12.29 -3.06
N LEU A 32 1.50 -12.05 -4.19
CA LEU A 32 2.48 -10.96 -4.30
C LEU A 32 1.85 -9.59 -3.99
N ASN A 33 0.70 -9.26 -4.58
CA ASN A 33 0.01 -8.00 -4.32
C ASN A 33 -0.33 -7.86 -2.84
N THR A 34 -0.92 -8.91 -2.24
CA THR A 34 -1.34 -8.90 -0.83
C THR A 34 -0.14 -8.71 0.10
N LEU A 35 0.94 -9.46 -0.11
CA LEU A 35 2.14 -9.36 0.72
C LEU A 35 2.76 -7.97 0.63
N LEU A 36 2.84 -7.39 -0.57
CA LEU A 36 3.34 -6.04 -0.74
C LEU A 36 2.38 -5.04 -0.06
N LEU A 37 1.07 -5.16 -0.28
CA LEU A 37 0.05 -4.31 0.37
C LEU A 37 0.21 -4.27 1.89
N MET A 38 0.35 -5.45 2.50
CA MET A 38 0.55 -5.60 3.94
C MET A 38 1.90 -5.04 4.42
N ALA A 39 2.96 -5.14 3.61
CA ALA A 39 4.26 -4.58 3.95
C ALA A 39 4.20 -3.07 4.18
N ASP A 40 3.46 -2.35 3.35
CA ASP A 40 3.37 -0.89 3.47
C ASP A 40 2.33 -0.46 4.52
N ALA A 41 1.26 -1.24 4.70
CA ALA A 41 0.26 -0.96 5.73
C ALA A 41 0.80 -1.25 7.14
N TYR A 42 1.65 -2.28 7.28
CA TYR A 42 2.15 -2.77 8.55
C TYR A 42 3.68 -3.01 8.52
N PRO A 43 4.49 -1.96 8.28
CA PRO A 43 5.94 -2.10 8.10
C PRO A 43 6.69 -2.54 9.36
N LYS A 44 6.04 -2.53 10.53
CA LYS A 44 6.59 -2.94 11.82
C LYS A 44 6.01 -4.25 12.35
N ASP A 45 5.15 -4.91 11.58
CA ASP A 45 4.59 -6.21 11.95
C ASP A 45 5.71 -7.26 12.02
N SER A 46 5.67 -8.12 13.03
CA SER A 46 6.68 -9.16 13.26
C SER A 46 6.75 -10.18 12.13
N LEU A 47 5.68 -10.34 11.35
CA LEU A 47 5.62 -11.22 10.18
C LEU A 47 6.48 -10.72 9.01
N GLN A 48 6.89 -9.44 9.01
CA GLN A 48 7.77 -8.85 7.99
C GLN A 48 7.33 -9.16 6.55
N TYR A 49 6.13 -8.68 6.18
CA TYR A 49 5.49 -9.03 4.91
C TYR A 49 6.33 -8.75 3.66
N PHE A 50 7.25 -7.77 3.68
CA PHE A 50 8.17 -7.55 2.56
C PHE A 50 9.13 -8.71 2.34
N ASN A 51 9.64 -9.32 3.41
CA ASN A 51 10.49 -10.52 3.32
C ASN A 51 9.69 -11.72 2.76
N LEU A 52 8.41 -11.83 3.15
CA LEU A 52 7.51 -12.84 2.60
C LEU A 52 7.22 -12.58 1.11
N PHE A 53 7.04 -11.32 0.70
CA PHE A 53 6.92 -10.91 -0.70
C PHE A 53 8.16 -11.34 -1.50
N GLN A 54 9.37 -11.07 -1.00
CA GLN A 54 10.62 -11.49 -1.64
C GLN A 54 10.70 -13.02 -1.75
N LYS A 55 10.35 -13.75 -0.68
CA LYS A 55 10.31 -15.22 -0.66
C LYS A 55 9.27 -15.80 -1.62
N GLN A 56 8.17 -15.08 -1.87
CA GLN A 56 7.16 -15.43 -2.85
C GLN A 56 7.66 -15.18 -4.27
N TRP A 57 8.28 -14.02 -4.53
CA TRP A 57 8.88 -13.68 -5.82
C TRP A 57 9.95 -14.69 -6.22
N GLN A 58 10.88 -15.02 -5.33
CA GLN A 58 11.92 -16.04 -5.56
C GLN A 58 11.33 -17.40 -5.92
N TYR A 59 10.18 -17.76 -5.34
CA TYR A 59 9.51 -19.02 -5.65
C TYR A 59 8.89 -18.98 -7.06
N ILE A 60 8.22 -17.88 -7.41
CA ILE A 60 7.63 -17.68 -8.74
C ILE A 60 8.72 -17.70 -9.81
N ASP A 61 9.76 -16.90 -9.61
CA ASP A 61 10.91 -16.81 -10.52
C ASP A 61 11.54 -18.17 -10.79
N LYS A 62 11.70 -19.00 -9.75
CA LYS A 62 12.33 -20.31 -9.87
C LYS A 62 11.44 -21.40 -10.46
N TYR A 63 10.16 -21.43 -10.10
CA TYR A 63 9.31 -22.61 -10.35
C TYR A 63 8.09 -22.35 -11.24
N ILE A 64 7.79 -21.09 -11.57
CA ILE A 64 6.59 -20.72 -12.32
C ILE A 64 6.94 -19.97 -13.60
N ILE A 65 7.93 -19.09 -13.59
CA ILE A 65 8.33 -18.38 -14.81
C ILE A 65 9.01 -19.37 -15.75
N ASP A 66 8.50 -19.43 -16.99
CA ASP A 66 9.19 -20.10 -18.07
C ASP A 66 10.21 -19.13 -18.67
N HIS A 67 11.47 -19.27 -18.24
CA HIS A 67 12.58 -18.45 -18.73
C HIS A 67 13.07 -18.84 -20.13
N GLU A 68 12.58 -19.94 -20.69
CA GLU A 68 12.97 -20.43 -22.03
C GLU A 68 12.02 -19.88 -23.10
N HIS A 69 10.71 -19.89 -22.83
CA HIS A 69 9.67 -19.54 -23.79
C HIS A 69 8.75 -18.40 -23.32
N GLY A 70 9.07 -17.76 -22.20
CA GLY A 70 8.27 -16.68 -21.61
C GLY A 70 6.94 -17.16 -21.01
N GLU A 71 6.19 -16.24 -20.40
CA GLU A 71 4.97 -16.53 -19.63
C GLU A 71 5.16 -17.39 -18.37
N TRP A 72 4.10 -17.52 -17.57
CA TRP A 72 4.09 -18.41 -16.40
C TRP A 72 3.48 -19.77 -16.75
N TYR A 73 3.99 -20.84 -16.13
CA TYR A 73 3.32 -22.15 -16.08
C TYR A 73 2.03 -22.07 -15.26
N MET A 74 1.14 -23.05 -15.44
CA MET A 74 -0.15 -23.13 -14.71
C MET A 74 0.03 -23.39 -13.20
N GLY A 75 1.19 -23.89 -12.78
CA GLY A 75 1.52 -24.11 -11.38
C GLY A 75 3.01 -24.27 -11.18
N GLY A 76 3.42 -24.34 -9.92
CA GLY A 76 4.81 -24.58 -9.54
C GLY A 76 5.32 -25.95 -9.95
N LEU A 77 6.40 -25.96 -10.73
CA LEU A 77 7.05 -27.18 -11.18
C LEU A 77 7.69 -27.98 -10.02
N ASP A 78 7.82 -27.42 -8.81
CA ASP A 78 8.28 -28.15 -7.63
C ASP A 78 7.29 -29.22 -7.16
N LYS A 79 6.00 -29.02 -7.44
CA LYS A 79 4.90 -29.91 -7.01
C LYS A 79 4.06 -30.44 -8.17
N ALA A 80 4.13 -29.82 -9.33
CA ALA A 80 3.41 -30.22 -10.55
C ALA A 80 4.33 -30.09 -11.79
N PRO A 81 5.36 -30.95 -11.93
CA PRO A 81 6.32 -30.86 -13.03
C PRO A 81 5.72 -31.08 -14.42
N ASP A 82 4.59 -31.79 -14.49
CA ASP A 82 3.76 -32.00 -15.69
C ASP A 82 3.19 -30.69 -16.25
N MET A 83 3.07 -29.65 -15.42
CA MET A 83 2.64 -28.31 -15.87
C MET A 83 3.61 -27.67 -16.87
N LYS A 84 4.83 -28.21 -17.02
CA LYS A 84 5.80 -27.73 -18.00
C LYS A 84 5.28 -27.84 -19.44
N THR A 85 4.45 -28.84 -19.73
CA THR A 85 3.85 -29.05 -21.06
C THR A 85 2.41 -28.54 -21.17
N ALA A 86 1.88 -27.94 -20.10
CA ALA A 86 0.52 -27.41 -20.11
C ALA A 86 0.41 -26.13 -20.95
N GLN A 87 -0.79 -25.86 -21.46
CA GLN A 87 -1.06 -24.65 -22.22
C GLN A 87 -0.91 -23.40 -21.32
N LYS A 88 0.05 -22.53 -21.65
CA LYS A 88 0.31 -21.27 -20.92
C LYS A 88 -0.63 -20.13 -21.29
N GLY A 89 -1.32 -20.21 -22.43
CA GLY A 89 -2.26 -19.19 -22.92
C GLY A 89 -3.63 -19.78 -23.20
N GLN A 90 -4.61 -19.51 -22.34
CA GLN A 90 -6.00 -19.96 -22.46
C GLN A 90 -6.95 -18.97 -21.78
N ILE A 91 -8.26 -19.08 -22.00
CA ILE A 91 -9.22 -18.04 -21.61
C ILE A 91 -9.26 -17.76 -20.09
N TRP A 92 -8.94 -18.75 -19.25
CA TRP A 92 -8.86 -18.59 -17.79
C TRP A 92 -7.49 -18.13 -17.30
N LYS A 93 -6.46 -18.17 -18.15
CA LYS A 93 -5.11 -17.64 -17.89
C LYS A 93 -4.81 -16.37 -18.69
N ALA A 94 -5.80 -15.82 -19.40
CA ALA A 94 -5.71 -14.52 -20.05
C ALA A 94 -5.01 -13.53 -19.11
N SER A 95 -4.18 -12.64 -19.67
CA SER A 95 -3.09 -11.95 -18.96
C SER A 95 -3.50 -11.18 -17.69
N TYR A 96 -4.80 -11.06 -17.39
CA TYR A 96 -5.38 -10.42 -16.22
C TYR A 96 -4.59 -10.59 -14.92
N HIS A 97 -4.56 -11.78 -14.28
CA HIS A 97 -4.00 -11.88 -12.93
C HIS A 97 -2.49 -11.56 -12.90
N GLN A 98 -1.72 -12.13 -13.82
CA GLN A 98 -0.27 -11.97 -13.85
C GLN A 98 0.13 -10.55 -14.27
N PHE A 99 -0.39 -10.04 -15.39
CA PHE A 99 -0.07 -8.70 -15.86
C PHE A 99 -0.52 -7.62 -14.88
N ARG A 100 -1.77 -7.72 -14.37
CA ARG A 100 -2.28 -6.76 -13.39
C ARG A 100 -1.46 -6.80 -12.11
N ALA A 101 -1.13 -7.99 -11.59
CA ALA A 101 -0.31 -8.11 -10.40
C ALA A 101 1.08 -7.51 -10.60
N LEU A 102 1.79 -7.90 -11.67
CA LEU A 102 3.12 -7.37 -11.95
C LEU A 102 3.12 -5.87 -12.20
N SER A 103 2.12 -5.34 -12.92
CA SER A 103 1.97 -3.88 -13.13
C SER A 103 1.80 -3.15 -11.79
N ASN A 104 0.91 -3.64 -10.92
CA ASN A 104 0.71 -3.07 -9.59
C ASN A 104 1.98 -3.12 -8.74
N ILE A 105 2.69 -4.25 -8.74
CA ILE A 105 3.94 -4.43 -8.01
C ILE A 105 5.01 -3.46 -8.50
N VAL A 106 5.21 -3.36 -9.81
CA VAL A 106 6.20 -2.44 -10.40
C VAL A 106 5.87 -0.99 -10.04
N GLN A 107 4.60 -0.59 -10.13
CA GLN A 107 4.18 0.76 -9.74
C GLN A 107 4.47 1.06 -8.26
N ARG A 108 4.29 0.06 -7.39
CA ARG A 108 4.43 0.21 -5.95
C ARG A 108 5.88 0.17 -5.47
N LEU A 109 6.71 -0.69 -6.08
CA LEU A 109 8.15 -0.77 -5.79
C LEU A 109 8.93 0.39 -6.40
N ARG A 110 8.40 1.07 -7.42
CA ARG A 110 9.07 2.23 -8.01
C ARG A 110 9.14 3.35 -6.97
N PRO A 111 10.31 3.91 -6.65
CA PRO A 111 10.37 5.07 -5.78
C PRO A 111 9.63 6.25 -6.40
N ASP A 112 8.87 6.98 -5.60
CA ASP A 112 8.33 8.29 -5.94
C ASP A 112 9.12 9.33 -5.17
N LYS A 113 9.57 10.36 -5.90
CA LYS A 113 10.33 11.47 -5.34
C LYS A 113 9.63 12.80 -5.56
N THR A 114 8.47 12.77 -6.21
CA THR A 114 7.68 13.97 -6.46
C THR A 114 6.84 14.22 -5.23
N ALA A 115 6.98 15.41 -4.64
CA ALA A 115 6.13 15.79 -3.54
C ALA A 115 4.73 16.21 -4.02
N PRO A 116 3.69 16.03 -3.19
CA PRO A 116 2.38 16.59 -3.47
C PRO A 116 2.42 18.11 -3.68
N THR A 117 1.43 18.64 -4.38
CA THR A 117 1.22 20.08 -4.49
C THR A 117 0.93 20.70 -3.12
N VAL A 118 1.33 21.96 -2.96
CA VAL A 118 1.11 22.71 -1.71
C VAL A 118 -0.39 22.89 -1.50
N PRO A 119 -0.94 22.53 -0.32
CA PRO A 119 -2.33 22.83 0.03
C PRO A 119 -2.61 24.32 -0.07
N ARG A 120 -3.67 24.70 -0.80
CA ARG A 120 -4.09 26.08 -1.01
C ARG A 120 -5.30 26.43 -0.16
N ASN A 121 -5.60 27.72 -0.07
CA ASN A 121 -6.78 28.24 0.63
C ASN A 121 -6.89 27.75 2.09
N PHE A 122 -5.75 27.60 2.76
CA PHE A 122 -5.73 27.20 4.16
C PHE A 122 -6.28 28.32 5.03
N LYS A 123 -7.37 28.04 5.74
CA LYS A 123 -8.13 29.02 6.51
C LYS A 123 -8.75 28.38 7.76
N SER A 124 -9.18 29.24 8.67
CA SER A 124 -9.84 28.85 9.92
C SER A 124 -11.25 29.42 10.04
N SER A 125 -12.10 28.69 10.74
CA SER A 125 -13.32 29.20 11.35
C SER A 125 -13.43 28.73 12.80
N VAL A 126 -14.23 29.41 13.62
CA VAL A 126 -14.51 28.99 14.99
C VAL A 126 -15.96 28.57 15.10
N ILE A 127 -16.19 27.37 15.62
CA ILE A 127 -17.53 26.83 15.91
C ILE A 127 -17.55 26.45 17.38
N LYS A 128 -18.30 27.20 18.20
CA LYS A 128 -18.30 27.07 19.67
C LYS A 128 -16.86 27.18 20.22
N ASN A 129 -16.37 26.16 20.92
CA ASN A 129 -15.02 26.11 21.48
C ASN A 129 -14.00 25.35 20.59
N THR A 130 -14.29 25.20 19.30
CA THR A 130 -13.45 24.45 18.36
C THR A 130 -13.00 25.33 17.21
N LEU A 131 -11.69 25.34 16.95
CA LEU A 131 -11.11 25.90 15.74
C LEU A 131 -11.18 24.84 14.64
N VAL A 132 -11.84 25.16 13.54
CA VAL A 132 -11.94 24.29 12.37
C VAL A 132 -11.04 24.84 11.28
N LEU A 133 -10.02 24.06 10.92
CA LEU A 133 -9.07 24.37 9.87
C LEU A 133 -9.52 23.66 8.58
N THR A 134 -9.53 24.38 7.46
CA THR A 134 -9.95 23.86 6.14
C THR A 134 -9.00 24.33 5.04
N TRP A 135 -8.89 23.56 3.97
CA TRP A 135 -8.03 23.84 2.82
C TRP A 135 -8.54 23.13 1.56
N ASP A 136 -7.98 23.48 0.40
CA ASP A 136 -8.28 22.78 -0.86
C ASP A 136 -7.49 21.48 -0.97
N LYS A 137 -8.07 20.50 -1.66
CA LYS A 137 -7.42 19.20 -1.86
C LYS A 137 -6.13 19.37 -2.67
N ALA A 138 -5.01 18.89 -2.12
CA ALA A 138 -3.76 18.78 -2.87
C ALA A 138 -3.86 17.67 -3.94
N THR A 139 -2.93 17.68 -4.87
CA THR A 139 -2.75 16.67 -5.91
C THR A 139 -1.36 16.08 -5.83
N ASP A 140 -1.22 14.85 -6.29
CA ASP A 140 0.04 14.14 -6.35
C ASP A 140 0.06 13.30 -7.64
N ASN A 141 1.25 13.03 -8.17
CA ASN A 141 1.44 12.24 -9.40
C ASN A 141 1.13 10.75 -9.21
N ARG A 142 1.05 10.27 -7.97
CA ARG A 142 0.67 8.88 -7.68
C ARG A 142 -0.50 8.78 -6.71
N ASN A 143 -0.28 9.14 -5.45
CA ASN A 143 -1.26 8.93 -4.39
C ASN A 143 -1.03 9.87 -3.22
N LEU A 144 -1.94 10.84 -3.09
CA LEU A 144 -2.05 11.64 -1.88
C LEU A 144 -2.63 10.79 -0.74
N VAL A 145 -1.92 10.72 0.39
CA VAL A 145 -2.38 10.01 1.60
C VAL A 145 -3.14 10.94 2.53
N GLY A 146 -2.71 12.20 2.66
CA GLY A 146 -3.39 13.17 3.51
C GLY A 146 -2.53 14.36 3.87
N TYR A 147 -2.73 14.88 5.08
CA TYR A 147 -2.13 16.13 5.52
C TYR A 147 -1.61 16.03 6.96
N ASN A 148 -0.38 16.48 7.17
CA ASN A 148 0.20 16.72 8.48
C ASN A 148 -0.09 18.16 8.90
N LEU A 149 -0.64 18.35 10.09
CA LEU A 149 -0.93 19.67 10.64
C LEU A 149 0.07 20.03 11.73
N TYR A 150 0.45 21.31 11.75
CA TYR A 150 1.44 21.85 12.65
C TYR A 150 0.90 23.08 13.36
N GLN A 151 1.18 23.18 14.66
CA GLN A 151 0.96 24.35 15.48
C GLN A 151 2.31 24.82 16.01
N ASN A 152 2.68 26.07 15.72
CA ASN A 152 3.97 26.67 16.09
C ASN A 152 5.16 25.76 15.71
N GLY A 153 5.09 25.14 14.53
CA GLY A 153 6.12 24.23 14.02
C GLY A 153 6.05 22.79 14.56
N LYS A 154 5.27 22.51 15.61
CA LYS A 154 5.09 21.15 16.15
C LYS A 154 3.90 20.46 15.49
N ARG A 155 4.08 19.21 15.02
CA ARG A 155 2.98 18.41 14.45
C ARG A 155 1.93 18.11 15.54
N ILE A 156 0.68 18.47 15.26
CA ILE A 156 -0.47 18.24 16.15
C ILE A 156 -1.38 17.11 15.68
N GLY A 157 -1.24 16.66 14.43
CA GLY A 157 -2.03 15.55 13.93
C GLY A 157 -1.85 15.25 12.46
N PHE A 158 -2.65 14.29 12.01
CA PHE A 158 -2.79 13.89 10.61
C PHE A 158 -4.27 13.68 10.28
N THR A 159 -4.64 13.96 9.04
CA THR A 159 -5.98 13.66 8.52
C THR A 159 -5.90 13.38 7.01
N PRO A 160 -6.66 12.39 6.50
CA PRO A 160 -6.83 12.20 5.06
C PRO A 160 -7.86 13.19 4.46
N ARG A 161 -8.60 13.91 5.31
CA ARG A 161 -9.64 14.88 4.90
C ARG A 161 -9.03 16.26 4.70
N THR A 162 -9.77 17.14 4.02
CA THR A 162 -9.42 18.56 3.85
C THR A 162 -9.88 19.45 5.01
N SER A 163 -10.01 18.85 6.20
CA SER A 163 -10.40 19.56 7.42
C SER A 163 -9.79 18.92 8.67
N PHE A 164 -9.55 19.75 9.69
CA PHE A 164 -9.04 19.33 11.00
C PHE A 164 -9.60 20.22 12.11
N ALA A 165 -9.99 19.61 13.23
CA ALA A 165 -10.54 20.31 14.38
C ALA A 165 -9.51 20.40 15.50
N VAL A 166 -9.34 21.60 16.07
CA VAL A 166 -8.46 21.88 17.20
C VAL A 166 -9.29 22.44 18.36
N PRO A 167 -9.32 21.78 19.54
CA PRO A 167 -9.94 22.35 20.73
C PRO A 167 -9.28 23.68 21.11
N ARG A 168 -10.08 24.72 21.44
CA ARG A 168 -9.58 26.04 21.83
C ARG A 168 -9.36 26.23 23.33
N VAL A 169 -9.95 25.36 24.16
CA VAL A 169 -9.85 25.49 25.61
C VAL A 169 -8.39 25.35 26.04
N GLY A 170 -7.86 26.35 26.77
CA GLY A 170 -6.47 26.36 27.23
C GLY A 170 -5.43 26.70 26.16
N GLN A 171 -5.81 27.04 24.93
CA GLN A 171 -4.88 27.43 23.87
C GLN A 171 -4.37 28.88 24.08
N PRO A 172 -3.06 29.15 23.99
CA PRO A 172 -2.53 30.51 23.97
C PRO A 172 -3.06 31.34 22.79
N LYS A 173 -3.04 32.67 22.93
CA LYS A 173 -3.25 33.58 21.79
C LYS A 173 -2.00 33.66 20.91
N GLY A 174 -2.16 33.93 19.62
CA GLY A 174 -1.07 34.10 18.66
C GLY A 174 -0.55 32.79 18.08
N ASN A 175 -1.35 31.72 18.12
CA ASN A 175 -0.95 30.41 17.60
C ASN A 175 -0.91 30.44 16.07
N LYS A 176 0.18 29.92 15.50
CA LYS A 176 0.38 29.80 14.05
C LYS A 176 0.16 28.36 13.62
N TYR A 177 -0.76 28.17 12.68
CA TYR A 177 -1.06 26.88 12.08
C TYR A 177 -0.53 26.83 10.65
N THR A 178 -0.02 25.66 10.26
CA THR A 178 0.38 25.33 8.89
C THR A 178 0.08 23.87 8.61
N LEU A 179 0.07 23.48 7.34
CA LEU A 179 0.02 22.07 6.96
C LEU A 179 0.96 21.74 5.80
N LYS A 180 1.22 20.44 5.67
CA LYS A 180 1.87 19.84 4.50
C LYS A 180 1.05 18.66 4.01
N ALA A 181 0.85 18.55 2.71
CA ALA A 181 0.35 17.34 2.08
C ALA A 181 1.44 16.25 2.13
N VAL A 182 1.03 15.00 2.27
CA VAL A 182 1.93 13.83 2.29
C VAL A 182 1.40 12.76 1.35
N ASP A 183 2.29 12.21 0.54
CA ASP A 183 1.97 11.10 -0.37
C ASP A 183 2.17 9.74 0.32
N TYR A 184 2.02 8.69 -0.47
CA TYR A 184 2.20 7.32 -0.02
C TYR A 184 3.64 6.91 0.31
N GLN A 185 4.63 7.58 -0.27
CA GLN A 185 6.05 7.29 -0.05
C GLN A 185 6.69 8.20 1.01
N GLY A 186 5.88 9.08 1.62
CA GLY A 186 6.31 10.00 2.65
C GLY A 186 6.89 11.32 2.12
N ASN A 187 6.83 11.58 0.80
CA ASN A 187 7.17 12.89 0.27
C ASN A 187 6.18 13.91 0.80
N GLN A 188 6.69 15.07 1.18
CA GLN A 188 5.87 16.16 1.74
C GLN A 188 5.93 17.38 0.84
N SER A 189 4.78 18.02 0.65
CA SER A 189 4.71 19.31 -0.02
C SER A 189 5.54 20.37 0.71
N ALA A 190 5.80 21.49 0.03
CA ALA A 190 6.14 22.71 0.76
C ALA A 190 5.00 23.11 1.71
N VAL A 191 5.32 23.94 2.69
CA VAL A 191 4.36 24.38 3.73
C VAL A 191 3.27 25.27 3.11
N SER A 192 2.04 25.12 3.60
CA SER A 192 0.92 26.00 3.25
C SER A 192 1.18 27.47 3.65
N ASN A 193 0.26 28.37 3.28
CA ASN A 193 0.16 29.67 3.96
C ASN A 193 -0.07 29.47 5.48
N VAL A 194 0.26 30.49 6.28
CA VAL A 194 0.10 30.46 7.74
C VAL A 194 -1.28 31.00 8.12
N VAL A 195 -1.94 30.33 9.06
CA VAL A 195 -3.17 30.81 9.71
C VAL A 195 -2.83 31.18 11.16
N SER A 196 -3.07 32.43 11.56
CA SER A 196 -2.78 32.93 12.90
C SER A 196 -4.08 33.18 13.68
N ILE A 197 -4.16 32.71 14.92
CA ILE A 197 -5.33 32.82 15.82
C ILE A 197 -4.97 33.49 17.13
#